data_AF-A0AAW8L016-F1
#
_entry.id   AF-A0AAW8L016-F1
#
_cell.length_a   1.000
_cell.length_b   1.000
_cell.length_c   1.000
_cell.angle_alpha   90.00
_cell.angle_beta   90.00
_cell.angle_gamma   90.00
#
_symmetry.space_group_name_H-M   'P 1'
#
loop_
_entity.id
_entity.type
_entity.pdbx_description
1 polymer ?
#
loop_
_entity_poly.entity_id
_entity_poly.type
_entity_poly.pdbx_seq_one_letter_code
_entity_poly.pdbx_strand_id
1 'polypeptide(L)'
;WHLGRQNYALWYLEINDQKIVDYLDALRAHFSEFLLEPNSRQYHITLFICGFLNHETKVYSDDFIFGEFEQQKEILRKEDFAPFHLKIGSIDSFSSALFVEIGDTENILFQIRQKLG
;
A
#
# COMPACT_ATOMS: atom_id res chain seq x y z
N TRP A 1 20.15 -2.16 6.46
CA TRP A 1 19.57 -2.61 5.17
C TRP A 1 19.32 -1.44 4.20
N HIS A 2 18.97 -0.25 4.68
CA HIS A 2 18.75 0.92 3.80
C HIS A 2 20.00 1.42 3.06
N LEU A 3 21.23 1.11 3.52
CA LEU A 3 22.49 1.54 2.89
C LEU A 3 22.59 3.06 2.66
N GLY A 4 22.01 3.87 3.56
CA GLY A 4 21.99 5.33 3.46
C GLY A 4 20.87 5.91 2.59
N ARG A 5 20.09 5.07 1.89
CA ARG A 5 18.95 5.49 1.07
C ARG A 5 17.74 5.82 1.96
N GLN A 6 17.07 6.93 1.69
CA GLN A 6 16.00 7.44 2.56
C GLN A 6 14.60 7.30 1.96
N ASN A 7 14.49 7.35 0.63
CA ASN A 7 13.20 7.36 -0.05
C ASN A 7 12.81 5.94 -0.42
N TYR A 8 11.81 5.38 0.25
CA TYR A 8 11.27 4.07 -0.07
C TYR A 8 9.93 4.23 -0.80
N ALA A 9 9.84 3.67 -2.00
CA ALA A 9 8.71 3.81 -2.90
C ALA A 9 7.84 2.55 -2.91
N LEU A 10 6.54 2.78 -2.96
CA LEU A 10 5.50 1.76 -3.08
C LEU A 10 4.26 2.39 -3.73
N TRP A 11 3.44 1.55 -4.34
CA TRP A 11 2.08 1.90 -4.77
C TRP A 11 1.09 1.43 -3.72
N TYR A 12 0.12 2.28 -3.38
CA TYR A 12 -0.96 1.96 -2.45
C TYR A 12 -2.25 2.65 -2.87
N LEU A 13 -3.39 2.10 -2.41
CA LEU A 13 -4.68 2.77 -2.46
C LEU A 13 -4.92 3.44 -1.12
N GLU A 14 -5.18 4.74 -1.13
CA GLU A 14 -5.62 5.48 0.05
C GLU A 14 -7.07 5.14 0.40
N ILE A 15 -7.35 5.00 1.70
CA ILE A 15 -8.70 4.80 2.21
C ILE A 15 -9.21 6.11 2.79
N ASN A 16 -10.04 6.81 2.00
CA ASN A 16 -10.54 8.15 2.33
C ASN A 16 -12.06 8.17 2.59
N ASP A 17 -12.76 7.03 2.50
CA ASP A 17 -14.18 6.96 2.86
C ASP A 17 -14.35 7.13 4.39
N GLN A 18 -15.07 8.17 4.79
CA GLN A 18 -15.18 8.54 6.20
C GLN A 18 -15.76 7.44 7.08
N LYS A 19 -16.75 6.66 6.59
CA LYS A 19 -17.35 5.59 7.40
C LYS A 19 -16.34 4.48 7.67
N ILE A 20 -15.51 4.18 6.67
CA ILE A 20 -14.43 3.20 6.82
C ILE A 20 -13.35 3.73 7.76
N VAL A 21 -12.95 5.01 7.61
CA VAL A 21 -11.96 5.63 8.50
C VAL A 21 -12.43 5.62 9.95
N ASP A 22 -13.68 6.02 10.22
CA ASP A 22 -14.26 6.02 11.57
C ASP A 22 -14.26 4.61 12.19
N TYR A 23 -14.60 3.59 11.39
CA TYR A 23 -14.55 2.19 11.81
C TYR A 23 -13.13 1.75 12.18
N LEU A 24 -12.15 2.06 11.33
CA LEU A 24 -10.75 1.70 11.56
C LEU A 24 -10.17 2.44 12.76
N ASP A 25 -10.53 3.71 12.97
CA ASP A 25 -10.15 4.48 14.14
C ASP A 25 -10.71 3.89 15.45
N ALA A 26 -11.97 3.45 15.43
CA ALA A 26 -12.58 2.76 16.57
C ALA A 26 -11.85 1.45 16.89
N LEU A 27 -11.46 0.66 15.86
CA LEU A 27 -10.66 -0.53 16.05
C LEU A 27 -9.28 -0.22 16.64
N ARG A 28 -8.56 0.75 16.08
CA ARG A 28 -7.25 1.16 16.58
C ARG A 28 -7.32 1.61 18.04
N ALA A 29 -8.35 2.38 18.41
CA ALA A 29 -8.57 2.80 19.80
C ALA A 29 -8.84 1.60 20.72
N HIS A 30 -9.69 0.66 20.29
CA HIS A 30 -10.04 -0.52 21.06
C HIS A 30 -8.84 -1.41 21.39
N PHE A 31 -7.88 -1.51 20.49
CA PHE A 31 -6.68 -2.34 20.67
C PHE A 31 -5.42 -1.55 21.04
N SER A 32 -5.55 -0.27 21.38
CA SER A 32 -4.41 0.65 21.60
C SER A 32 -3.37 0.15 22.61
N GLU A 33 -3.78 -0.60 23.64
CA GLU A 33 -2.85 -1.19 24.63
C GLU A 33 -1.91 -2.26 24.05
N PHE A 34 -2.23 -2.80 22.87
CA PHE A 34 -1.46 -3.86 22.20
C PHE A 34 -0.66 -3.36 21.00
N LEU A 35 -0.83 -2.10 20.59
CA LEU A 35 -0.22 -1.56 19.39
C LEU A 35 1.07 -0.80 19.70
N LEU A 36 2.03 -0.86 18.77
CA LEU A 36 3.23 -0.05 18.84
C LEU A 36 2.91 1.39 18.47
N GLU A 37 3.20 2.31 19.39
CA GLU A 37 3.02 3.76 19.19
C GLU A 37 4.38 4.46 18.97
N PRO A 38 4.43 5.53 18.14
CA PRO A 38 3.32 6.13 17.42
C PRO A 38 2.98 5.40 16.11
N ASN A 39 1.70 5.14 15.85
CA ASN A 39 1.23 4.72 14.54
C ASN A 39 0.52 5.85 13.79
N SER A 40 1.29 6.67 13.08
CA SER A 40 0.81 7.84 12.31
C SER A 40 0.49 7.54 10.85
N ARG A 41 0.46 6.26 10.44
CA ARG A 41 0.20 5.89 9.05
C ARG A 41 -1.27 6.12 8.71
N GLN A 42 -1.51 6.74 7.55
CA GLN A 42 -2.84 6.77 6.94
C GLN A 42 -3.28 5.33 6.61
N TYR A 43 -4.59 5.06 6.62
CA TYR A 43 -5.10 3.76 6.19
C TYR A 43 -4.94 3.59 4.69
N HIS A 44 -4.36 2.46 4.29
CA HIS A 44 -4.08 2.18 2.90
C HIS A 44 -4.06 0.67 2.63
N ILE A 45 -4.22 0.32 1.36
CA ILE A 45 -3.95 -1.03 0.84
C ILE A 45 -2.68 -0.96 0.01
N THR A 46 -1.60 -1.60 0.47
CA THR A 46 -0.37 -1.72 -0.32
C THR A 46 -0.64 -2.59 -1.55
N LEU A 47 -0.37 -2.02 -2.72
CA LEU A 47 -0.47 -2.70 -4.00
C LEU A 47 0.86 -3.36 -4.35
N PHE A 48 1.94 -2.57 -4.42
CA PHE A 48 3.23 -3.04 -4.91
C PHE A 48 4.37 -2.32 -4.20
N ILE A 49 5.41 -3.07 -3.83
CA ILE A 49 6.61 -2.54 -3.19
C ILE A 49 7.68 -2.36 -4.26
N CYS A 50 8.14 -1.13 -4.48
CA CYS A 50 9.09 -0.84 -5.56
C CYS A 50 10.55 -0.94 -5.08
N GLY A 51 10.85 -0.43 -3.89
CA GLY A 51 12.21 -0.35 -3.36
C GLY A 51 12.65 1.08 -3.06
N PHE A 52 13.95 1.36 -3.08
CA PHE A 52 14.48 2.69 -2.80
C PHE A 52 14.52 3.56 -4.05
N LEU A 53 13.84 4.70 -4.00
CA LEU A 53 13.80 5.65 -5.10
C LEU A 53 15.19 6.27 -5.32
N ASN A 54 15.69 6.13 -6.54
CA ASN A 54 16.95 6.71 -6.99
C ASN A 54 16.73 7.47 -8.31
N HIS A 55 17.35 8.64 -8.48
CA HIS A 55 17.13 9.49 -9.65
C HIS A 55 18.08 9.23 -10.81
N GLU A 56 19.17 8.49 -10.58
CA GLU A 56 20.24 8.37 -11.58
C GLU A 56 20.34 6.96 -12.16
N THR A 57 20.80 6.00 -11.36
CA THR A 57 21.11 4.63 -11.82
C THR A 57 20.85 3.61 -10.72
N LYS A 58 20.60 2.35 -11.10
CA LYS A 58 20.50 1.24 -10.15
C LYS A 58 21.89 0.82 -9.69
N VAL A 59 22.13 0.94 -8.39
CA VAL A 59 23.34 0.46 -7.72
C VAL A 59 23.03 -0.86 -6.99
N TYR A 60 21.86 -0.94 -6.37
CA TYR A 60 21.39 -2.12 -5.64
C TYR A 60 20.17 -2.75 -6.31
N SER A 61 19.91 -4.02 -5.99
CA SER A 61 18.80 -4.78 -6.62
C SER A 61 17.43 -4.27 -6.20
N ASP A 62 17.34 -3.59 -5.06
CA ASP A 62 16.14 -2.92 -4.54
C ASP A 62 16.12 -1.42 -4.89
N ASP A 63 16.95 -0.95 -5.82
CA ASP A 63 16.82 0.41 -6.35
C ASP A 63 15.70 0.48 -7.39
N PHE A 64 14.86 1.49 -7.20
CA PHE A 64 13.75 1.84 -8.06
C PHE A 64 14.07 3.20 -8.70
N ILE A 65 14.33 3.22 -10.01
CA ILE A 65 14.72 4.46 -10.67
C ILE A 65 13.49 5.24 -11.15
N PHE A 66 13.63 6.56 -11.25
CA PHE A 66 12.53 7.43 -11.67
C PHE A 66 11.92 7.04 -13.04
N GLY A 67 12.71 6.49 -13.96
CA GLY A 67 12.19 5.97 -15.23
C GLY A 67 11.20 4.79 -15.07
N GLU A 68 11.40 3.93 -14.07
CA GLU A 68 10.48 2.83 -13.77
C GLU A 68 9.18 3.35 -13.13
N PHE A 69 9.28 4.38 -12.30
CA PHE A 69 8.10 5.08 -11.77
C PHE A 69 7.24 5.66 -12.88
N GLU A 70 7.85 6.41 -13.81
CA GLU A 70 7.13 6.98 -14.95
C GLU A 70 6.51 5.89 -15.83
N GLN A 71 7.20 4.77 -16.05
CA GLN A 71 6.67 3.63 -16.79
C GLN A 71 5.46 3.00 -16.10
N GLN A 72 5.56 2.70 -14.80
CA GLN A 72 4.46 2.14 -14.00
C GLN A 72 3.24 3.07 -13.99
N LYS A 73 3.47 4.38 -13.81
CA LYS A 73 2.42 5.40 -13.85
C LYS A 73 1.69 5.41 -15.20
N GLU A 74 2.43 5.34 -16.30
CA GLU A 74 1.85 5.30 -17.65
C GLU A 74 1.10 3.99 -17.95
N ILE A 75 1.57 2.86 -17.41
CA ILE A 75 0.84 1.58 -17.50
C ILE A 75 -0.51 1.72 -16.80
N LEU A 76 -0.51 2.14 -15.52
CA LEU A 76 -1.76 2.29 -14.76
C LEU A 76 -2.76 3.24 -15.44
N ARG A 77 -2.27 4.35 -16.04
CA ARG A 77 -3.12 5.28 -16.78
C ARG A 77 -3.75 4.66 -18.03
N LYS A 78 -3.04 3.76 -18.72
CA LYS A 78 -3.52 3.11 -19.95
C LYS A 78 -4.49 1.97 -19.70
N GLU A 79 -4.37 1.29 -18.57
CA GLU A 79 -5.26 0.18 -18.22
C GLU A 79 -6.69 0.65 -17.95
N ASP A 80 -6.88 1.92 -17.56
CA ASP A 80 -8.20 2.55 -17.39
C ASP A 80 -9.18 1.68 -16.58
N PHE A 81 -8.73 1.27 -15.38
CA PHE A 81 -9.52 0.39 -14.52
C PHE A 81 -10.90 0.99 -14.22
N ALA A 82 -11.95 0.24 -14.51
CA ALA A 82 -13.31 0.62 -14.15
C ALA A 82 -13.45 0.78 -12.62
N PRO A 83 -14.38 1.62 -12.13
CA PRO A 83 -14.69 1.68 -10.71
C PRO A 83 -15.04 0.30 -10.16
N PHE A 84 -14.45 -0.06 -9.02
CA PHE A 84 -14.59 -1.38 -8.40
C PHE A 84 -14.95 -1.24 -6.92
N HIS A 85 -15.44 -2.33 -6.32
CA HIS A 85 -15.79 -2.38 -4.91
C HIS A 85 -14.96 -3.42 -4.19
N LEU A 86 -14.42 -3.03 -3.04
CA LEU A 86 -13.75 -3.93 -2.12
C LEU A 86 -14.62 -4.11 -0.87
N LYS A 87 -14.52 -5.28 -0.25
CA LYS A 87 -15.17 -5.57 1.02
C LYS A 87 -14.13 -5.64 2.11
N ILE A 88 -14.49 -5.17 3.30
CA ILE A 88 -13.68 -5.35 4.49
C ILE A 88 -14.15 -6.64 5.17
N GLY A 89 -13.20 -7.48 5.55
CA GLY A 89 -13.42 -8.78 6.19
C GLY A 89 -13.08 -8.77 7.68
N SER A 90 -12.50 -9.87 8.14
CA SER A 90 -12.15 -10.07 9.54
C SER A 90 -10.96 -9.19 9.94
N ILE A 91 -10.80 -9.00 11.23
CA ILE A 91 -9.62 -8.34 11.80
C ILE A 91 -8.60 -9.41 12.13
N ASP A 92 -7.34 -9.14 11.81
CA ASP A 92 -6.21 -9.97 12.19
C ASP A 92 -5.00 -9.07 12.50
N SER A 93 -3.91 -9.66 12.97
CA SER A 93 -2.75 -8.91 13.45
C SER A 93 -1.43 -9.59 13.10
N PHE A 94 -0.44 -8.75 12.83
CA PHE A 94 0.96 -9.11 13.05
C PHE A 94 1.36 -8.69 14.46
N SER A 95 2.51 -9.17 14.93
CA SER A 95 3.04 -8.83 16.26
C SER A 95 3.20 -7.33 16.51
N SER A 96 3.22 -6.50 15.46
CA SER A 96 3.44 -5.06 15.53
C SER A 96 2.28 -4.21 15.01
N ALA A 97 1.26 -4.80 14.38
CA ALA A 97 0.20 -4.04 13.71
C ALA A 97 -1.08 -4.85 13.50
N LEU A 98 -2.23 -4.17 13.62
CA LEU A 98 -3.51 -4.70 13.14
C LEU A 98 -3.67 -4.45 11.65
N PHE A 99 -4.35 -5.37 10.99
CA PHE A 99 -4.86 -5.18 9.65
C PHE A 99 -6.28 -5.74 9.55
N VAL A 100 -6.99 -5.31 8.53
CA VAL A 100 -8.32 -5.86 8.22
C VAL A 100 -8.25 -6.51 6.86
N GLU A 101 -8.83 -7.70 6.74
CA GLU A 101 -8.87 -8.44 5.50
C GLU A 101 -9.60 -7.66 4.41
N ILE A 102 -9.14 -7.80 3.17
CA ILE A 102 -9.79 -7.21 2.00
C ILE A 102 -10.34 -8.34 1.13
N GLY A 103 -11.66 -8.35 0.98
CA GLY A 103 -12.38 -9.15 0.00
C GLY A 103 -12.37 -8.46 -1.35
N ASP A 104 -11.60 -9.00 -2.29
CA ASP A 104 -11.52 -8.56 -3.68
C ASP A 104 -12.16 -9.61 -4.60
N THR A 105 -13.48 -9.54 -4.77
CA THR A 105 -14.22 -10.54 -5.56
C THR A 105 -13.96 -10.47 -7.05
N GLU A 106 -13.53 -9.31 -7.55
CA GLU A 106 -13.24 -9.07 -8.97
C GLU A 106 -11.77 -9.30 -9.30
N ASN A 107 -10.96 -9.64 -8.28
CA ASN A 107 -9.52 -9.86 -8.37
C ASN A 107 -8.78 -8.65 -8.98
N ILE A 108 -9.32 -7.45 -8.76
CA ILE A 108 -8.83 -6.21 -9.38
C ILE A 108 -7.49 -5.78 -8.78
N LEU A 109 -7.27 -6.01 -7.48
CA LEU A 109 -6.00 -5.71 -6.83
C LEU A 109 -4.89 -6.59 -7.38
N PHE A 110 -5.19 -7.85 -7.64
CA PHE A 110 -4.24 -8.75 -8.30
C PHE A 110 -3.92 -8.30 -9.74
N GLN A 111 -4.94 -7.88 -10.50
CA GLN A 111 -4.72 -7.35 -11.85
C GLN A 111 -3.85 -6.09 -11.84
N ILE A 112 -4.09 -5.16 -10.92
CA ILE A 112 -3.25 -3.96 -10.75
C ILE A 112 -1.81 -4.35 -10.42
N ARG A 113 -1.61 -5.32 -9.51
CA ARG A 113 -0.27 -5.82 -9.16
C ARG A 113 0.48 -6.39 -10.35
N GLN A 114 -0.19 -7.22 -11.15
CA GLN A 114 0.39 -7.81 -12.37
C GLN A 114 0.90 -6.76 -13.36
N LYS A 115 0.30 -5.56 -13.38
CA LYS A 115 0.69 -4.46 -14.25
C LYS A 115 1.89 -3.67 -13.72
N LEU A 116 2.12 -3.70 -12.41
CA LEU A 116 3.19 -2.96 -11.76
C LEU A 116 4.53 -3.72 -11.75
N GLY A 117 4.50 -5.07 -11.78
CA GLY A 117 5.70 -5.91 -11.84
C GLY A 117 5.52 -7.27 -11.20
#